data_AF-A0A1E3A590-F1
#
_entry.id   AF-A0A1E3A590-F1
#
_cell.length_a   1.000
_cell.length_b   1.000
_cell.length_c   1.000
_cell.angle_alpha   90.00
_cell.angle_beta   90.00
_cell.angle_gamma   90.00
#
_symmetry.space_group_name_H-M   'P 1'
#
loop_
_entity.id
_entity.type
_entity.pdbx_description
1 polymer ?
#
loop_
_entity_poly.entity_id
_entity_poly.type
_entity_poly.pdbx_seq_one_letter_code
_entity_poly.pdbx_strand_id
1 'polypeptide(L)'
;MGKKINIKDLGARENTLCTKEIQKAVDLIDEAGGGTVIIPSGVYLSGTIHLKNTSLYLERGAVLKGSSNINDYYENGFLHNEMKKTISLLYAENQENINIYGEGSIDLSSEAFFDMAKREVPDYGREFSEEQIEECTATYQYRVTQPLFFNKCHHLCLKEIKILNSPSWTVSFNDCTDIRVEALYINNDLRIPNDDGLHFCGCKEVFIHGCNISCGDDCIALTSVLDWEKPCENFVISDCILRSCSKTIVLGYMHGIIRNVTISNCIVKDSNRGFCIMCSSRTGLVEHVLVENMRLETRVRAGNWWGNGEPICIFALYHNNDSYCNPVPDRDLSVNIRDIQLKNISCLAENAVAIVGEAGNVKDISIDGIYYEKRRSKNVYLKGEKKIDVSPSEAQICLPEGEEQYWLLLQECENIKVSNIRIKSFEGKELKSAVIRCKHAELFPN
;
A
#
# COMPACT_ATOMS: atom_id res chain seq x y z
N MET A 1 27.55 15.36 -20.23
CA MET A 1 27.60 14.27 -19.24
C MET A 1 27.63 14.91 -17.87
N GLY A 2 26.69 14.58 -16.97
CA GLY A 2 26.67 15.11 -15.61
C GLY A 2 27.85 14.63 -14.77
N LYS A 3 28.17 15.36 -13.69
CA LYS A 3 29.24 15.00 -12.75
C LYS A 3 28.96 13.64 -12.11
N LYS A 4 29.98 12.83 -11.90
CA LYS A 4 29.87 11.53 -11.21
C LYS A 4 30.88 11.47 -10.07
N ILE A 5 30.46 10.98 -8.90
CA ILE A 5 31.32 10.81 -7.72
C ILE A 5 31.11 9.40 -7.18
N ASN A 6 32.20 8.63 -7.08
CA ASN A 6 32.18 7.34 -6.38
C ASN A 6 32.45 7.56 -4.90
N ILE A 7 31.63 6.97 -4.02
CA ILE A 7 31.78 7.15 -2.57
C ILE A 7 33.14 6.63 -2.04
N LYS A 8 33.79 5.67 -2.73
CA LYS A 8 35.14 5.19 -2.38
C LYS A 8 36.19 6.28 -2.54
N ASP A 9 36.02 7.20 -3.50
CA ASP A 9 36.93 8.33 -3.71
C ASP A 9 36.85 9.35 -2.55
N LEU A 10 35.75 9.31 -1.77
CA LEU A 10 35.56 10.12 -0.57
C LEU A 10 35.90 9.38 0.73
N GLY A 11 36.39 8.13 0.64
CA GLY A 11 36.84 7.33 1.78
C GLY A 11 35.84 6.31 2.32
N ALA A 12 34.72 6.07 1.63
CA ALA A 12 33.76 5.05 2.05
C ALA A 12 34.39 3.65 2.01
N ARG A 13 34.14 2.85 3.06
CA ARG A 13 34.69 1.50 3.22
C ARG A 13 33.57 0.50 3.46
N GLU A 14 33.67 -0.66 2.84
CA GLU A 14 32.69 -1.74 2.99
C GLU A 14 32.55 -2.17 4.46
N ASN A 15 31.34 -2.56 4.85
CA ASN A 15 30.96 -2.99 6.20
C ASN A 15 31.25 -1.94 7.30
N THR A 16 31.32 -0.66 6.94
CA THR A 16 31.44 0.45 7.90
C THR A 16 30.36 1.50 7.69
N LEU A 17 30.11 2.32 8.71
CA LEU A 17 29.21 3.47 8.63
C LEU A 17 29.82 4.53 7.72
N CYS A 18 29.21 4.74 6.55
CA CYS A 18 29.66 5.61 5.47
C CYS A 18 28.76 6.86 5.30
N THR A 19 27.94 7.19 6.30
CA THR A 19 26.95 8.28 6.23
C THR A 19 27.58 9.59 5.80
N LYS A 20 28.77 9.92 6.33
CA LYS A 20 29.46 11.19 6.05
C LYS A 20 29.97 11.26 4.61
N GLU A 21 30.53 10.16 4.13
CA GLU A 21 31.10 10.05 2.79
C GLU A 21 30.00 10.08 1.74
N ILE A 22 28.88 9.40 1.98
CA ILE A 22 27.71 9.41 1.09
C ILE A 22 27.07 10.81 1.07
N GLN A 23 26.83 11.43 2.24
CA GLN A 23 26.25 12.77 2.30
C GLN A 23 27.15 13.79 1.59
N LYS A 24 28.47 13.71 1.79
CA LYS A 24 29.43 14.58 1.09
C LYS A 24 29.38 14.39 -0.42
N ALA A 25 29.18 13.16 -0.91
CA ALA A 25 29.00 12.92 -2.35
C ALA A 25 27.74 13.60 -2.88
N VAL A 26 26.62 13.49 -2.16
CA VAL A 26 25.35 14.15 -2.51
C VAL A 26 25.54 15.66 -2.56
N ASP A 27 26.12 16.26 -1.53
CA ASP A 27 26.36 17.71 -1.46
C ASP A 27 27.23 18.20 -2.63
N LEU A 28 28.30 17.48 -2.97
CA LEU A 28 29.18 17.83 -4.09
C LEU A 28 28.55 17.66 -5.48
N ILE A 29 27.54 16.80 -5.62
CA ILE A 29 26.76 16.63 -6.85
C ILE A 29 25.74 17.77 -6.98
N ASP A 30 25.04 18.08 -5.90
CA ASP A 30 24.08 19.19 -5.83
C ASP A 30 24.76 20.55 -6.13
N GLU A 31 25.90 20.83 -5.50
CA GLU A 31 26.72 22.03 -5.76
C GLU A 31 27.20 22.14 -7.22
N ALA A 32 27.26 21.02 -7.94
CA ALA A 32 27.64 20.98 -9.36
C ALA A 32 26.44 21.15 -10.31
N GLY A 33 25.23 21.38 -9.79
CA GLY A 33 24.01 21.50 -10.57
C GLY A 33 23.38 20.15 -10.96
N GLY A 34 23.72 19.08 -10.24
CA GLY A 34 23.21 17.73 -10.47
C GLY A 34 24.25 16.77 -11.05
N GLY A 35 23.88 15.49 -11.11
CA GLY A 35 24.79 14.40 -11.47
C GLY A 35 24.50 13.12 -10.71
N THR A 36 25.51 12.26 -10.56
CA THR A 36 25.34 10.91 -10.01
C THR A 36 26.33 10.60 -8.89
N VAL A 37 25.83 10.21 -7.73
CA VAL A 37 26.57 9.49 -6.69
C VAL A 37 26.55 8.00 -7.03
N ILE A 38 27.72 7.39 -7.12
CA ILE A 38 27.89 5.96 -7.41
C ILE A 38 28.13 5.23 -6.09
N ILE A 39 27.24 4.30 -5.76
CA ILE A 39 27.44 3.29 -4.71
C ILE A 39 27.96 2.03 -5.41
N PRO A 40 29.27 1.74 -5.32
CA PRO A 40 29.83 0.60 -6.04
C PRO A 40 29.45 -0.72 -5.38
N SER A 41 29.79 -1.85 -6.01
CA SER A 41 29.63 -3.17 -5.40
C SER A 41 30.23 -3.22 -3.97
N GLY A 42 29.55 -3.93 -3.06
CA GLY A 42 29.91 -4.03 -1.64
C GLY A 42 28.78 -3.54 -0.71
N VAL A 43 28.94 -3.74 0.60
CA VAL A 43 27.96 -3.33 1.61
C VAL A 43 28.41 -2.04 2.29
N TYR A 44 27.59 -1.00 2.29
CA TYR A 44 27.90 0.30 2.91
C TYR A 44 26.78 0.66 3.89
N LEU A 45 27.13 0.79 5.17
CA LEU A 45 26.15 1.15 6.19
C LEU A 45 25.91 2.65 6.15
N SER A 46 24.67 3.08 6.36
CA SER A 46 24.35 4.49 6.48
C SER A 46 23.27 4.74 7.52
N GLY A 47 23.41 5.86 8.21
CA GLY A 47 22.30 6.56 8.85
C GLY A 47 21.59 7.46 7.84
N THR A 48 20.90 8.50 8.31
CA THR A 48 20.14 9.40 7.43
C THR A 48 21.02 10.13 6.41
N ILE A 49 20.59 10.08 5.14
CA ILE A 49 21.13 10.86 4.01
C ILE A 49 20.04 11.81 3.51
N HIS A 50 20.34 13.10 3.47
CA HIS A 50 19.50 14.13 2.88
C HIS A 50 19.85 14.29 1.39
N LEU A 51 18.98 13.76 0.54
CA LEU A 51 19.03 13.88 -0.91
C LEU A 51 18.63 15.29 -1.34
N LYS A 52 19.25 15.76 -2.42
CA LYS A 52 19.02 17.06 -3.08
C LYS A 52 18.86 16.84 -4.59
N ASN A 53 19.27 17.77 -5.45
CA ASN A 53 19.31 17.54 -6.90
C ASN A 53 20.43 16.53 -7.24
N THR A 54 20.13 15.23 -7.12
CA THR A 54 21.13 14.16 -7.23
C THR A 54 20.50 12.86 -7.70
N SER A 55 21.24 12.15 -8.55
CA SER A 55 20.97 10.75 -8.83
C SER A 55 21.84 9.83 -7.96
N LEU A 56 21.26 8.78 -7.37
CA LEU A 56 21.97 7.71 -6.69
C LEU A 56 21.96 6.46 -7.58
N TYR A 57 23.13 6.06 -8.06
CA TYR A 57 23.31 4.85 -8.86
C TYR A 57 23.89 3.73 -7.98
N LEU A 58 23.14 2.64 -7.83
CA LEU A 58 23.57 1.44 -7.13
C LEU A 58 24.07 0.42 -8.16
N GLU A 59 25.37 0.17 -8.18
CA GLU A 59 25.95 -0.86 -9.04
C GLU A 59 25.40 -2.25 -8.70
N ARG A 60 25.47 -3.18 -9.66
CA ARG A 60 25.19 -4.59 -9.38
C ARG A 60 26.08 -5.07 -8.22
N GLY A 61 25.45 -5.63 -7.19
CA GLY A 61 26.15 -6.10 -5.98
C GLY A 61 26.39 -5.03 -4.92
N ALA A 62 25.97 -3.78 -5.16
CA ALA A 62 25.94 -2.75 -4.13
C ALA A 62 24.78 -3.00 -3.15
N VAL A 63 25.06 -2.83 -1.86
CA VAL A 63 24.07 -2.84 -0.78
C VAL A 63 24.23 -1.56 0.03
N LEU A 64 23.30 -0.62 -0.11
CA LEU A 64 23.15 0.48 0.83
C LEU A 64 22.33 -0.04 2.01
N LYS A 65 22.98 -0.35 3.14
CA LYS A 65 22.32 -0.93 4.32
C LYS A 65 22.06 0.15 5.37
N GLY A 66 20.82 0.27 5.83
CA GLY A 66 20.49 1.09 6.99
C GLY A 66 21.23 0.59 8.23
N SER A 67 21.82 1.51 9.00
CA SER A 67 22.44 1.18 10.28
C SER A 67 21.44 0.49 11.22
N SER A 68 21.93 -0.49 11.99
CA SER A 68 21.16 -1.12 13.07
C SER A 68 21.09 -0.26 14.34
N ASN A 69 21.84 0.85 14.40
CA ASN A 69 21.82 1.77 15.52
C ASN A 69 20.89 2.94 15.22
N ILE A 70 19.80 3.06 15.98
CA ILE A 70 18.82 4.14 15.78
C ILE A 70 19.41 5.54 15.93
N ASN A 71 20.50 5.71 16.69
CA ASN A 71 21.14 7.01 16.90
C ASN A 71 21.93 7.49 15.67
N ASP A 72 22.12 6.65 14.65
CA ASP A 72 22.71 7.08 13.39
C ASP A 72 21.69 7.81 12.50
N TYR A 73 20.42 7.80 12.88
CA TYR A 73 19.34 8.50 12.21
C TYR A 73 18.90 9.72 13.02
N TYR A 74 18.46 10.76 12.31
CA TYR A 74 17.95 11.97 12.94
C TYR A 74 16.50 12.25 12.52
N GLU A 75 15.76 12.98 13.36
CA GLU A 75 14.42 13.46 13.04
C GLU A 75 14.49 14.48 11.91
N ASN A 76 13.77 14.23 10.81
CA ASN A 76 13.81 15.12 9.64
C ASN A 76 12.93 16.38 9.79
N GLY A 77 12.24 16.54 10.92
CA GLY A 77 11.39 17.70 11.22
C GLY A 77 9.95 17.61 10.71
N PHE A 78 9.61 16.59 9.92
CA PHE A 78 8.24 16.38 9.44
C PHE A 78 7.35 15.74 10.52
N LEU A 79 6.23 16.41 10.85
CA LEU A 79 5.23 15.93 11.80
C LEU A 79 4.18 15.05 11.10
N HIS A 80 4.28 13.74 11.29
CA HIS A 80 3.34 12.77 10.71
C HIS A 80 2.06 12.67 11.52
N ASN A 81 0.91 12.56 10.85
CA ASN A 81 -0.40 12.50 11.50
C ASN A 81 -0.68 11.28 12.39
N GLU A 82 0.16 10.25 12.31
CA GLU A 82 0.00 8.98 13.03
C GLU A 82 1.30 8.70 13.80
N MET A 83 2.43 8.70 13.08
CA MET A 83 3.74 8.37 13.64
C MET A 83 4.37 9.50 14.45
N LYS A 84 3.85 10.73 14.34
CA LYS A 84 4.41 11.98 14.91
C LYS A 84 5.80 12.29 14.39
N LYS A 85 6.83 11.57 14.84
CA LYS A 85 8.22 11.80 14.47
C LYS A 85 8.62 10.98 13.25
N THR A 86 9.28 11.64 12.32
CA THR A 86 9.70 11.02 11.07
C THR A 86 11.22 10.86 11.05
N ILE A 87 11.65 9.62 10.83
CA ILE A 87 13.05 9.22 10.77
C ILE A 87 13.23 8.37 9.51
N SER A 88 14.29 8.66 8.75
CA SER A 88 14.49 8.15 7.39
C SER A 88 15.94 7.73 7.15
N LEU A 89 16.15 6.73 6.30
CA LEU A 89 17.46 6.41 5.72
C LEU A 89 17.76 7.39 4.58
N LEU A 90 16.84 7.56 3.64
CA LEU A 90 16.91 8.54 2.55
C LEU A 90 15.76 9.52 2.70
N TYR A 91 16.08 10.81 2.75
CA TYR A 91 15.11 11.88 2.89
C TYR A 91 15.34 12.97 1.85
N ALA A 92 14.28 13.54 1.29
CA ALA A 92 14.34 14.75 0.50
C ALA A 92 13.16 15.67 0.82
N GLU A 93 13.42 16.98 0.89
CA GLU A 93 12.37 17.97 1.08
C GLU A 93 12.57 19.20 0.20
N ASN A 94 11.50 19.59 -0.50
CA ASN A 94 11.49 20.73 -1.43
C ASN A 94 12.60 20.60 -2.49
N GLN A 95 12.77 19.40 -3.06
CA GLN A 95 13.83 19.09 -4.03
C GLN A 95 13.26 18.74 -5.41
N GLU A 96 14.12 18.80 -6.42
CA GLU A 96 13.80 18.36 -7.78
C GLU A 96 14.88 17.45 -8.36
N ASN A 97 14.51 16.64 -9.35
CA ASN A 97 15.42 15.82 -10.16
C ASN A 97 16.18 14.73 -9.38
N ILE A 98 15.47 14.01 -8.51
CA ILE A 98 16.04 12.89 -7.75
C ILE A 98 15.80 11.58 -8.51
N ASN A 99 16.88 10.84 -8.75
CA ASN A 99 16.82 9.55 -9.41
C ASN A 99 17.52 8.50 -8.54
N ILE A 100 16.89 7.38 -8.21
CA ILE A 100 17.52 6.26 -7.51
C ILE A 100 17.40 5.04 -8.41
N TYR A 101 18.52 4.55 -8.93
CA TYR A 101 18.49 3.56 -10.00
C TYR A 101 19.68 2.60 -9.97
N GLY A 102 19.55 1.51 -10.73
CA GLY A 102 20.59 0.50 -10.91
C GLY A 102 20.13 -0.87 -10.40
N GLU A 103 21.07 -1.81 -10.30
CA GLU A 103 20.78 -3.22 -10.02
C GLU A 103 21.25 -3.67 -8.62
N GLY A 104 21.64 -2.71 -7.78
CA GLY A 104 21.93 -2.94 -6.37
C GLY A 104 20.67 -2.95 -5.49
N SER A 105 20.90 -3.01 -4.19
CA SER A 105 19.83 -3.07 -3.19
C SER A 105 19.98 -2.02 -2.10
N ILE A 106 18.84 -1.55 -1.60
CA ILE A 106 18.72 -0.83 -0.33
C ILE A 106 18.15 -1.81 0.69
N ASP A 107 18.88 -2.08 1.76
CA ASP A 107 18.45 -2.96 2.85
C ASP A 107 18.16 -2.08 4.08
N LEU A 108 16.90 -2.04 4.51
CA LEU A 108 16.43 -1.12 5.54
C LEU A 108 16.54 -1.69 6.97
N SER A 109 17.10 -2.91 7.11
CA SER A 109 17.50 -3.51 8.38
C SER A 109 16.36 -3.62 9.42
N SER A 110 15.14 -3.97 9.02
CA SER A 110 14.00 -4.13 9.95
C SER A 110 14.30 -5.08 11.11
N GLU A 111 15.12 -6.10 10.89
CA GLU A 111 15.53 -7.08 11.91
C GLU A 111 16.21 -6.43 13.13
N ALA A 112 16.80 -5.24 12.97
CA ALA A 112 17.43 -4.51 14.08
C ALA A 112 16.41 -3.84 15.01
N PHE A 113 15.17 -3.63 14.55
CA PHE A 113 14.16 -2.83 15.23
C PHE A 113 12.99 -3.66 15.76
N PHE A 114 12.93 -4.96 15.44
CA PHE A 114 11.82 -5.86 15.76
C PHE A 114 12.27 -7.08 16.56
N ASP A 115 11.46 -7.44 17.56
CA ASP A 115 11.52 -8.77 18.18
C ASP A 115 10.72 -9.74 17.32
N MET A 116 11.44 -10.46 16.45
CA MET A 116 10.87 -11.44 15.54
C MET A 116 10.49 -12.76 16.22
N ALA A 117 10.78 -12.96 17.51
CA ALA A 117 10.32 -14.11 18.28
C ALA A 117 8.97 -13.84 18.97
N LYS A 118 8.69 -12.58 19.31
CA LYS A 118 7.43 -12.17 19.92
C LYS A 118 6.37 -11.82 18.89
N ARG A 119 5.13 -12.27 19.13
CA ARG A 119 3.97 -12.04 18.25
C ARG A 119 2.92 -11.21 18.97
N GLU A 120 2.32 -10.27 18.26
CA GLU A 120 1.11 -9.59 18.69
C GLU A 120 -0.10 -10.41 18.23
N VAL A 121 -0.60 -11.25 19.14
CA VAL A 121 -1.77 -12.09 18.89
C VAL A 121 -3.02 -11.31 19.31
N PRO A 122 -3.90 -10.93 18.37
CA PRO A 122 -5.12 -10.20 18.72
C PRO A 122 -6.12 -11.09 19.46
N ASP A 123 -6.82 -10.52 20.44
CA ASP A 123 -7.93 -11.20 21.10
C ASP A 123 -9.21 -11.04 20.27
N TYR A 124 -9.56 -12.11 19.57
CA TYR A 124 -10.81 -12.23 18.83
C TYR A 124 -11.80 -13.22 19.48
N GLY A 125 -11.66 -13.46 20.79
CA GLY A 125 -12.53 -14.38 21.53
C GLY A 125 -12.34 -15.85 21.18
N ARG A 126 -11.19 -16.22 20.61
CA ARG A 126 -10.83 -17.60 20.23
C ARG A 126 -9.33 -17.83 20.34
N GLU A 127 -8.91 -19.08 20.57
CA GLU A 127 -7.50 -19.47 20.58
C GLU A 127 -6.94 -19.60 19.15
N PHE A 128 -5.66 -19.24 18.99
CA PHE A 128 -4.92 -19.39 17.74
C PHE A 128 -4.09 -20.66 17.78
N SER A 129 -4.03 -21.38 16.66
CA SER A 129 -3.04 -22.44 16.44
C SER A 129 -1.62 -21.87 16.28
N GLU A 130 -0.60 -22.73 16.39
CA GLU A 130 0.80 -22.34 16.21
C GLU A 130 1.05 -21.71 14.83
N GLU A 131 0.53 -22.31 13.75
CA GLU A 131 0.64 -21.77 12.38
C GLU A 131 0.01 -20.37 12.26
N GLN A 132 -1.11 -20.13 12.94
CA GLN A 132 -1.76 -18.82 12.93
C GLN A 132 -0.98 -17.78 13.74
N ILE A 133 -0.37 -18.18 14.86
CA ILE A 133 0.51 -17.32 15.66
C ILE A 133 1.74 -16.91 14.84
N GLU A 134 2.28 -17.79 13.99
CA GLU A 134 3.42 -17.48 13.13
C GLU A 134 3.12 -16.40 12.07
N GLU A 135 1.87 -16.31 11.60
CA GLU A 135 1.40 -15.26 10.67
C GLU A 135 1.13 -13.90 11.36
N CYS A 136 1.06 -13.86 12.69
CA CYS A 136 0.83 -12.62 13.43
C CYS A 136 2.01 -11.64 13.33
N THR A 137 1.72 -10.36 13.59
CA THR A 137 2.70 -9.28 13.51
C THR A 137 3.81 -9.43 14.56
N ALA A 138 5.03 -9.06 14.19
CA ALA A 138 6.16 -8.94 15.09
C ALA A 138 6.05 -7.65 15.92
N THR A 139 6.63 -7.66 17.12
CA THR A 139 6.58 -6.50 18.02
C THR A 139 7.84 -5.65 17.94
N TYR A 140 7.72 -4.35 18.21
CA TYR A 140 8.84 -3.42 18.26
C TYR A 140 8.62 -2.40 19.39
N GLN A 141 9.69 -1.73 19.80
CA GLN A 141 9.61 -0.57 20.70
C GLN A 141 9.91 0.74 19.98
N TYR A 142 10.92 0.73 19.10
CA TYR A 142 11.34 1.88 18.33
C TYR A 142 11.87 1.42 16.97
N ARG A 143 11.61 2.21 15.93
CA ARG A 143 11.96 1.89 14.55
C ARG A 143 12.16 3.14 13.70
N VAL A 144 12.84 2.99 12.57
CA VAL A 144 12.77 3.97 11.47
C VAL A 144 11.33 3.95 10.93
N THR A 145 10.71 5.12 10.76
CA THR A 145 9.26 5.25 10.49
C THR A 145 8.93 5.53 9.02
N GLN A 146 9.83 6.20 8.29
CA GLN A 146 9.65 6.52 6.87
C GLN A 146 11.00 6.35 6.15
N PRO A 147 11.46 5.11 5.91
CA PRO A 147 12.85 4.87 5.53
C PRO A 147 13.29 5.56 4.24
N LEU A 148 12.45 5.58 3.19
CA LEU A 148 12.62 6.47 2.04
C LEU A 148 11.46 7.48 2.05
N PHE A 149 11.75 8.75 2.29
CA PHE A 149 10.72 9.78 2.41
C PHE A 149 11.01 10.99 1.52
N PHE A 150 10.08 11.27 0.61
CA PHE A 150 10.14 12.41 -0.31
C PHE A 150 8.97 13.35 0.01
N ASN A 151 9.29 14.58 0.41
CA ASN A 151 8.30 15.59 0.77
C ASN A 151 8.41 16.78 -0.17
N LYS A 152 7.31 17.19 -0.82
CA LYS A 152 7.26 18.35 -1.73
C LYS A 152 8.32 18.30 -2.83
N CYS A 153 8.53 17.11 -3.41
CA CYS A 153 9.54 16.92 -4.43
C CYS A 153 8.93 16.84 -5.83
N HIS A 154 9.69 17.26 -6.84
CA HIS A 154 9.29 17.23 -8.24
C HIS A 154 10.27 16.41 -9.08
N HIS A 155 9.77 15.68 -10.08
CA HIS A 155 10.60 14.87 -10.98
C HIS A 155 11.44 13.81 -10.22
N LEU A 156 10.73 12.77 -9.75
CA LEU A 156 11.30 11.65 -9.01
C LEU A 156 11.32 10.39 -9.88
N CYS A 157 12.43 9.66 -9.91
CA CYS A 157 12.51 8.35 -10.55
C CYS A 157 13.15 7.31 -9.63
N LEU A 158 12.44 6.21 -9.35
CA LEU A 158 12.98 5.02 -8.71
C LEU A 158 12.93 3.87 -9.72
N LYS A 159 14.08 3.29 -10.08
CA LYS A 159 14.17 2.35 -11.20
C LYS A 159 15.08 1.16 -10.97
N GLU A 160 14.59 -0.06 -11.22
CA GLU A 160 15.35 -1.33 -11.26
C GLU A 160 16.02 -1.79 -9.94
N ILE A 161 15.96 -0.97 -8.89
CA ILE A 161 16.56 -1.28 -7.59
C ILE A 161 15.73 -2.28 -6.79
N LYS A 162 16.41 -2.95 -5.85
CA LYS A 162 15.76 -3.76 -4.81
C LYS A 162 15.67 -2.97 -3.51
N ILE A 163 14.54 -3.03 -2.82
CA ILE A 163 14.37 -2.48 -1.46
C ILE A 163 13.91 -3.62 -0.55
N LEU A 164 14.61 -3.82 0.55
CA LEU A 164 14.47 -5.00 1.40
C LEU A 164 14.28 -4.60 2.86
N ASN A 165 13.57 -5.44 3.61
CA ASN A 165 13.54 -5.41 5.08
C ASN A 165 13.11 -4.06 5.66
N SER A 166 12.03 -3.47 5.14
CA SER A 166 11.53 -2.21 5.66
C SER A 166 10.99 -2.34 7.08
N PRO A 167 11.39 -1.47 8.03
CA PRO A 167 10.82 -1.46 9.36
C PRO A 167 9.45 -0.77 9.42
N SER A 168 9.09 0.05 8.43
CA SER A 168 7.82 0.78 8.35
C SER A 168 7.51 1.17 6.88
N TRP A 169 6.73 2.22 6.60
CA TRP A 169 6.31 2.58 5.23
C TRP A 169 7.52 2.75 4.33
N THR A 170 7.73 1.81 3.41
CA THR A 170 9.00 1.56 2.72
C THR A 170 9.43 2.75 1.89
N VAL A 171 8.54 3.22 1.02
CA VAL A 171 8.75 4.42 0.21
C VAL A 171 7.52 5.30 0.31
N SER A 172 7.71 6.51 0.82
CA SER A 172 6.63 7.46 1.03
C SER A 172 6.87 8.75 0.25
N PHE A 173 5.82 9.15 -0.47
CA PHE A 173 5.78 10.39 -1.25
C PHE A 173 4.69 11.28 -0.66
N ASN A 174 5.05 12.49 -0.26
CA ASN A 174 4.13 13.48 0.26
C ASN A 174 4.18 14.75 -0.59
N ASP A 175 3.04 15.19 -1.11
CA ASP A 175 2.90 16.41 -1.93
C ASP A 175 3.89 16.46 -3.11
N CYS A 176 4.18 15.30 -3.70
CA CYS A 176 5.15 15.16 -4.80
C CYS A 176 4.45 15.12 -6.17
N THR A 177 5.14 15.60 -7.22
CA THR A 177 4.60 15.62 -8.59
C THR A 177 5.61 15.09 -9.60
N ASP A 178 5.13 14.42 -10.64
CA ASP A 178 5.94 13.76 -11.68
C ASP A 178 6.83 12.67 -11.08
N ILE A 179 6.21 11.53 -10.78
CA ILE A 179 6.87 10.39 -10.13
C ILE A 179 6.88 9.20 -11.09
N ARG A 180 8.04 8.58 -11.24
CA ARG A 180 8.24 7.36 -12.02
C ARG A 180 8.78 6.25 -11.12
N VAL A 181 8.02 5.17 -11.01
CA VAL A 181 8.41 3.96 -10.28
C VAL A 181 8.42 2.79 -11.26
N GLU A 182 9.62 2.33 -11.63
CA GLU A 182 9.81 1.40 -12.74
C GLU A 182 10.60 0.17 -12.31
N ALA A 183 10.05 -1.01 -12.54
CA ALA A 183 10.75 -2.28 -12.33
C ALA A 183 11.36 -2.45 -10.93
N LEU A 184 10.70 -1.90 -9.89
CA LEU A 184 11.15 -2.07 -8.51
C LEU A 184 10.86 -3.47 -7.98
N TYR A 185 11.77 -3.95 -7.14
CA TYR A 185 11.56 -5.14 -6.33
C TYR A 185 11.54 -4.76 -4.85
N ILE A 186 10.38 -4.85 -4.20
CA ILE A 186 10.23 -4.64 -2.76
C ILE A 186 9.91 -5.98 -2.11
N ASN A 187 10.71 -6.39 -1.13
CA ASN A 187 10.48 -7.61 -0.39
C ASN A 187 10.78 -7.42 1.10
N ASN A 188 9.71 -7.21 1.85
CA ASN A 188 9.73 -7.10 3.29
C ASN A 188 9.25 -8.40 3.93
N ASP A 189 9.53 -8.54 5.23
CA ASP A 189 9.02 -9.64 6.02
C ASP A 189 7.52 -9.43 6.30
N LEU A 190 6.71 -10.41 5.93
CA LEU A 190 5.24 -10.35 6.00
C LEU A 190 4.67 -10.20 7.42
N ARG A 191 5.52 -10.25 8.45
CA ARG A 191 5.15 -10.05 9.86
C ARG A 191 5.38 -8.61 10.33
N ILE A 192 5.99 -7.75 9.53
CA ILE A 192 6.22 -6.36 9.92
C ILE A 192 4.91 -5.56 9.70
N PRO A 193 4.32 -4.96 10.74
CA PRO A 193 3.15 -4.10 10.57
C PRO A 193 3.56 -2.76 9.95
N ASN A 194 2.67 -2.17 9.16
CA ASN A 194 2.86 -0.83 8.56
C ASN A 194 4.14 -0.72 7.73
N ASP A 195 4.49 -1.76 6.99
CA ASP A 195 5.63 -1.79 6.05
C ASP A 195 5.18 -1.60 4.60
N ASP A 196 4.21 -0.69 4.38
CA ASP A 196 3.64 -0.38 3.08
C ASP A 196 4.72 -0.28 2.00
N GLY A 197 4.47 -0.80 0.79
CA GLY A 197 5.45 -0.79 -0.29
C GLY A 197 5.66 0.62 -0.85
N LEU A 198 4.61 1.19 -1.44
CA LEU A 198 4.59 2.54 -1.98
C LEU A 198 3.40 3.30 -1.39
N HIS A 199 3.66 4.33 -0.59
CA HIS A 199 2.63 5.16 0.02
C HIS A 199 2.64 6.58 -0.56
N PHE A 200 1.54 6.99 -1.17
CA PHE A 200 1.39 8.30 -1.79
C PHE A 200 0.38 9.14 -1.01
N CYS A 201 0.79 10.33 -0.60
CA CYS A 201 -0.04 11.33 0.06
C CYS A 201 -0.06 12.60 -0.77
N GLY A 202 -1.21 12.97 -1.31
CA GLY A 202 -1.36 14.23 -2.06
C GLY A 202 -0.48 14.37 -3.30
N CYS A 203 -0.16 13.26 -3.97
CA CYS A 203 0.77 13.24 -5.11
C CYS A 203 0.06 13.34 -6.46
N LYS A 204 0.78 13.82 -7.49
CA LYS A 204 0.22 14.01 -8.83
C LYS A 204 1.13 13.49 -9.94
N GLU A 205 0.52 13.03 -11.04
CA GLU A 205 1.24 12.58 -12.25
C GLU A 205 2.22 11.44 -11.95
N VAL A 206 1.66 10.31 -11.51
CA VAL A 206 2.42 9.17 -11.00
C VAL A 206 2.26 7.96 -11.91
N PHE A 207 3.40 7.35 -12.26
CA PHE A 207 3.44 6.16 -13.12
C PHE A 207 4.19 5.06 -12.39
N ILE A 208 3.51 3.94 -12.16
CA ILE A 208 4.03 2.74 -11.52
C ILE A 208 3.93 1.61 -12.52
N HIS A 209 5.06 1.02 -12.88
CA HIS A 209 5.09 -0.02 -13.91
C HIS A 209 6.10 -1.13 -13.59
N GLY A 210 5.71 -2.38 -13.85
CA GLY A 210 6.63 -3.53 -13.84
C GLY A 210 7.15 -3.92 -12.46
N CYS A 211 6.48 -3.53 -11.39
CA CYS A 211 6.98 -3.72 -10.02
C CYS A 211 6.58 -5.08 -9.42
N ASN A 212 7.45 -5.63 -8.58
CA ASN A 212 7.18 -6.83 -7.78
C ASN A 212 7.30 -6.47 -6.29
N ILE A 213 6.18 -6.45 -5.58
CA ILE A 213 6.08 -5.91 -4.21
C ILE A 213 5.47 -6.95 -3.28
N SER A 214 6.17 -7.26 -2.19
CA SER A 214 5.69 -8.11 -1.10
C SER A 214 5.91 -7.40 0.23
N CYS A 215 4.81 -7.09 0.94
CA CYS A 215 4.81 -6.36 2.21
C CYS A 215 3.86 -7.02 3.23
N GLY A 216 4.09 -6.81 4.52
CA GLY A 216 3.11 -7.13 5.56
C GLY A 216 1.84 -6.29 5.41
N ASP A 217 1.98 -4.98 5.26
CA ASP A 217 0.90 -4.03 5.05
C ASP A 217 0.68 -3.75 3.54
N ASP A 218 0.22 -2.56 3.19
CA ASP A 218 -0.30 -2.28 1.86
C ASP A 218 0.78 -2.24 0.78
N CYS A 219 0.59 -2.88 -0.40
CA CYS A 219 1.64 -2.78 -1.44
C CYS A 219 1.66 -1.39 -2.08
N ILE A 220 0.48 -0.86 -2.44
CA ILE A 220 0.33 0.48 -3.03
C ILE A 220 -0.85 1.18 -2.35
N ALA A 221 -0.56 2.26 -1.64
CA ALA A 221 -1.55 3.07 -0.93
C ALA A 221 -1.59 4.49 -1.51
N LEU A 222 -2.77 4.92 -1.97
CA LEU A 222 -3.03 6.29 -2.38
C LEU A 222 -3.97 6.92 -1.36
N THR A 223 -3.45 7.87 -0.59
CA THR A 223 -4.16 8.53 0.49
C THR A 223 -3.99 10.05 0.47
N SER A 224 -4.57 10.73 1.45
CA SER A 224 -4.24 12.10 1.82
C SER A 224 -3.92 12.20 3.32
N VAL A 225 -3.42 11.11 3.94
CA VAL A 225 -3.29 10.99 5.40
C VAL A 225 -2.36 12.02 6.03
N LEU A 226 -1.45 12.61 5.26
CA LEU A 226 -0.53 13.63 5.72
C LEU A 226 -1.05 15.07 5.53
N ASP A 227 -1.97 15.28 4.60
CA ASP A 227 -2.64 16.56 4.35
C ASP A 227 -3.96 16.30 3.61
N TRP A 228 -5.08 16.40 4.33
CA TRP A 228 -6.40 16.05 3.80
C TRP A 228 -6.78 16.88 2.57
N GLU A 229 -6.28 18.11 2.44
CA GLU A 229 -6.60 19.04 1.35
C GLU A 229 -5.83 18.74 0.06
N LYS A 230 -4.83 17.86 0.12
CA LYS A 230 -4.02 17.48 -1.04
C LYS A 230 -4.54 16.19 -1.67
N PRO A 231 -5.14 16.25 -2.88
CA PRO A 231 -5.62 15.05 -3.55
C PRO A 231 -4.48 14.25 -4.15
N CYS A 232 -4.63 12.92 -4.19
CA CYS A 232 -3.90 12.10 -5.15
C CYS A 232 -4.64 12.11 -6.50
N GLU A 233 -3.95 12.50 -7.57
CA GLU A 233 -4.56 12.74 -8.87
C GLU A 233 -3.66 12.28 -10.03
N ASN A 234 -4.25 11.66 -11.06
CA ASN A 234 -3.57 11.24 -12.30
C ASN A 234 -2.52 10.16 -12.07
N PHE A 235 -2.99 8.93 -11.83
CA PHE A 235 -2.16 7.75 -11.60
C PHE A 235 -2.33 6.69 -12.69
N VAL A 236 -1.21 6.09 -13.10
CA VAL A 236 -1.18 4.86 -13.90
C VAL A 236 -0.41 3.80 -13.13
N ILE A 237 -1.04 2.66 -12.88
CA ILE A 237 -0.45 1.49 -12.21
C ILE A 237 -0.58 0.30 -13.16
N SER A 238 0.53 -0.30 -13.57
CA SER A 238 0.50 -1.35 -14.60
C SER A 238 1.53 -2.44 -14.43
N ASP A 239 1.19 -3.66 -14.86
CA ASP A 239 2.12 -4.78 -15.02
C ASP A 239 2.87 -5.17 -13.74
N CYS A 240 2.18 -5.11 -12.59
CA CYS A 240 2.75 -5.41 -11.29
C CYS A 240 2.38 -6.80 -10.76
N ILE A 241 3.27 -7.39 -9.95
CA ILE A 241 3.01 -8.60 -9.17
C ILE A 241 3.07 -8.25 -7.68
N LEU A 242 1.98 -8.45 -6.95
CA LEU A 242 1.80 -7.87 -5.62
C LEU A 242 1.36 -8.93 -4.60
N ARG A 243 1.83 -8.81 -3.35
CA ARG A 243 1.44 -9.64 -2.20
C ARG A 243 1.41 -8.83 -0.91
N SER A 244 0.28 -8.86 -0.20
CA SER A 244 0.07 -8.13 1.06
C SER A 244 -0.60 -9.00 2.13
N CYS A 245 -0.19 -8.89 3.39
CA CYS A 245 -0.98 -9.44 4.52
C CYS A 245 -2.16 -8.53 4.91
N SER A 246 -2.18 -7.28 4.43
CA SER A 246 -3.23 -6.26 4.57
C SER A 246 -3.91 -6.03 3.21
N LYS A 247 -3.78 -4.85 2.59
CA LYS A 247 -4.49 -4.48 1.36
C LYS A 247 -3.51 -4.35 0.21
N THR A 248 -3.72 -5.09 -0.87
CA THR A 248 -2.74 -5.07 -1.97
C THR A 248 -2.68 -3.72 -2.68
N ILE A 249 -3.84 -3.20 -3.10
CA ILE A 249 -3.94 -1.81 -3.60
C ILE A 249 -5.10 -1.13 -2.87
N VAL A 250 -4.84 0.02 -2.28
CA VAL A 250 -5.87 0.82 -1.60
C VAL A 250 -5.94 2.25 -2.14
N LEU A 251 -7.15 2.69 -2.47
CA LEU A 251 -7.47 4.06 -2.85
C LEU A 251 -8.35 4.69 -1.77
N GLY A 252 -7.92 5.82 -1.23
CA GLY A 252 -8.71 6.64 -0.31
C GLY A 252 -8.07 6.72 1.07
N TYR A 253 -8.69 6.09 2.05
CA TYR A 253 -8.45 6.19 3.47
C TYR A 253 -8.89 7.52 4.11
N MET A 254 -9.71 7.40 5.17
CA MET A 254 -10.21 8.54 5.95
C MET A 254 -10.79 9.66 5.07
N HIS A 255 -10.19 10.84 5.10
CA HIS A 255 -10.66 12.03 4.39
C HIS A 255 -9.93 12.27 3.07
N GLY A 256 -9.29 11.22 2.53
CA GLY A 256 -8.55 11.26 1.28
C GLY A 256 -9.41 11.66 0.09
N ILE A 257 -8.80 12.42 -0.83
CA ILE A 257 -9.38 12.73 -2.14
C ILE A 257 -8.51 12.05 -3.19
N ILE A 258 -9.08 11.08 -3.90
CA ILE A 258 -8.39 10.34 -4.96
C ILE A 258 -9.19 10.46 -6.25
N ARG A 259 -8.53 10.82 -7.35
CA ARG A 259 -9.21 10.88 -8.65
C ARG A 259 -8.30 10.55 -9.84
N ASN A 260 -8.90 10.12 -10.94
CA ASN A 260 -8.20 9.82 -12.20
C ASN A 260 -7.12 8.75 -12.01
N VAL A 261 -7.54 7.53 -11.69
CA VAL A 261 -6.64 6.39 -11.45
C VAL A 261 -6.94 5.29 -12.46
N THR A 262 -5.91 4.84 -13.18
CA THR A 262 -5.98 3.66 -14.06
C THR A 262 -5.06 2.57 -13.54
N ILE A 263 -5.60 1.36 -13.35
CA ILE A 263 -4.88 0.18 -12.89
C ILE A 263 -5.09 -0.93 -13.91
N SER A 264 -4.01 -1.52 -14.43
CA SER A 264 -4.13 -2.58 -15.43
C SER A 264 -3.08 -3.69 -15.31
N ASN A 265 -3.45 -4.91 -15.72
CA ASN A 265 -2.52 -6.02 -15.91
C ASN A 265 -1.73 -6.44 -14.65
N CYS A 266 -2.32 -6.34 -13.45
CA CYS A 266 -1.64 -6.75 -12.23
C CYS A 266 -2.10 -8.13 -11.72
N ILE A 267 -1.17 -8.85 -11.08
CA ILE A 267 -1.41 -10.11 -10.39
C ILE A 267 -1.26 -9.90 -8.89
N VAL A 268 -2.35 -10.07 -8.16
CA VAL A 268 -2.36 -10.15 -6.70
C VAL A 268 -2.27 -11.62 -6.28
N LYS A 269 -1.31 -11.93 -5.42
CA LYS A 269 -1.04 -13.30 -4.94
C LYS A 269 -1.25 -13.39 -3.45
N ASP A 270 -1.91 -14.44 -3.00
CA ASP A 270 -1.91 -14.86 -1.59
C ASP A 270 -2.11 -13.68 -0.62
N SER A 271 -3.06 -12.78 -0.90
CA SER A 271 -3.20 -11.52 -0.15
C SER A 271 -4.46 -11.49 0.71
N ASN A 272 -4.49 -10.66 1.75
CA ASN A 272 -5.71 -10.57 2.56
C ASN A 272 -6.83 -9.85 1.83
N ARG A 273 -6.52 -8.66 1.30
CA ARG A 273 -7.37 -7.96 0.34
C ARG A 273 -6.69 -7.70 -0.99
N GLY A 274 -7.47 -7.81 -2.06
CA GLY A 274 -7.02 -7.53 -3.42
C GLY A 274 -7.03 -6.04 -3.74
N PHE A 275 -8.12 -5.58 -4.35
CA PHE A 275 -8.34 -4.18 -4.68
C PHE A 275 -9.30 -3.54 -3.68
N CYS A 276 -8.92 -2.39 -3.11
CA CYS A 276 -9.73 -1.70 -2.12
C CYS A 276 -9.92 -0.22 -2.46
N ILE A 277 -11.14 0.25 -2.34
CA ILE A 277 -11.47 1.65 -2.16
C ILE A 277 -12.09 1.78 -0.77
N MET A 278 -11.59 2.68 0.06
CA MET A 278 -12.19 2.97 1.36
C MET A 278 -12.12 4.46 1.65
N CYS A 279 -13.18 5.08 2.14
CA CYS A 279 -13.12 6.47 2.61
C CYS A 279 -14.22 6.78 3.61
N SER A 280 -14.03 7.85 4.38
CA SER A 280 -15.01 8.37 5.31
C SER A 280 -16.28 8.81 4.56
N SER A 281 -17.44 8.34 5.01
CA SER A 281 -18.75 8.67 4.45
C SER A 281 -19.14 10.15 4.54
N ARG A 282 -18.36 10.97 5.25
CA ARG A 282 -18.65 12.41 5.39
C ARG A 282 -17.85 13.26 4.40
N THR A 283 -16.56 12.98 4.28
CA THR A 283 -15.60 13.97 3.74
C THR A 283 -14.60 13.39 2.75
N GLY A 284 -14.52 12.05 2.63
CA GLY A 284 -13.66 11.39 1.65
C GLY A 284 -14.28 11.37 0.26
N LEU A 285 -13.44 11.36 -0.77
CA LEU A 285 -13.88 11.29 -2.17
C LEU A 285 -12.96 10.38 -2.98
N VAL A 286 -13.53 9.39 -3.67
CA VAL A 286 -12.82 8.59 -4.68
C VAL A 286 -13.66 8.57 -5.96
N GLU A 287 -13.09 9.05 -7.06
CA GLU A 287 -13.80 9.13 -8.33
C GLU A 287 -12.93 8.90 -9.57
N HIS A 288 -13.55 8.55 -10.70
CA HIS A 288 -12.86 8.36 -11.98
C HIS A 288 -11.75 7.30 -11.91
N VAL A 289 -12.15 6.07 -11.56
CA VAL A 289 -11.22 4.93 -11.41
C VAL A 289 -11.55 3.85 -12.43
N LEU A 290 -10.55 3.48 -13.23
CA LEU A 290 -10.59 2.33 -14.13
C LEU A 290 -9.63 1.25 -13.62
N VAL A 291 -10.15 0.05 -13.42
CA VAL A 291 -9.35 -1.15 -13.11
C VAL A 291 -9.64 -2.20 -14.16
N GLU A 292 -8.62 -2.72 -14.83
CA GLU A 292 -8.80 -3.72 -15.87
C GLU A 292 -7.77 -4.85 -15.85
N ASN A 293 -8.17 -6.04 -16.30
CA ASN A 293 -7.28 -7.19 -16.51
C ASN A 293 -6.49 -7.58 -15.25
N MET A 294 -7.20 -7.77 -14.14
CA MET A 294 -6.61 -8.13 -12.85
C MET A 294 -6.84 -9.61 -12.52
N ARG A 295 -5.82 -10.27 -11.94
CA ARG A 295 -5.98 -11.56 -11.28
C ARG A 295 -5.80 -11.39 -9.77
N LEU A 296 -6.82 -11.73 -9.00
CA LEU A 296 -6.89 -11.52 -7.56
C LEU A 296 -6.94 -12.87 -6.85
N GLU A 297 -5.86 -13.24 -6.17
CA GLU A 297 -5.85 -14.38 -5.25
C GLU A 297 -5.81 -13.89 -3.80
N THR A 298 -6.90 -14.12 -3.08
CA THR A 298 -7.04 -13.67 -1.68
C THR A 298 -7.37 -14.79 -0.71
N ARG A 299 -6.90 -14.63 0.52
CA ARG A 299 -7.10 -15.55 1.64
C ARG A 299 -7.23 -14.80 2.95
N VAL A 300 -7.84 -15.42 3.95
CA VAL A 300 -7.78 -14.93 5.32
C VAL A 300 -6.34 -15.04 5.82
N ARG A 301 -5.81 -13.95 6.38
CA ARG A 301 -4.54 -13.93 7.12
C ARG A 301 -4.79 -13.99 8.61
N ALA A 302 -3.99 -14.78 9.32
CA ALA A 302 -3.99 -14.71 10.77
C ALA A 302 -3.20 -13.48 11.27
N GLY A 303 -3.58 -12.93 12.43
CA GLY A 303 -2.98 -11.73 13.01
C GLY A 303 -3.85 -10.49 12.93
N ASN A 304 -3.27 -9.35 13.30
CA ASN A 304 -3.96 -8.06 13.36
C ASN A 304 -3.92 -7.30 12.03
N TRP A 305 -4.24 -8.00 10.94
CA TRP A 305 -4.24 -7.40 9.60
C TRP A 305 -5.62 -6.85 9.23
N TRP A 306 -5.65 -5.93 8.26
CA TRP A 306 -6.90 -5.47 7.68
C TRP A 306 -7.30 -6.34 6.50
N GLY A 307 -8.49 -6.93 6.59
CA GLY A 307 -9.01 -7.90 5.65
C GLY A 307 -9.50 -9.16 6.33
N ASN A 308 -10.42 -9.82 5.64
CA ASN A 308 -10.93 -11.14 5.96
C ASN A 308 -11.02 -11.97 4.66
N GLY A 309 -10.04 -11.85 3.75
CA GLY A 309 -9.93 -12.60 2.50
C GLY A 309 -10.69 -12.03 1.29
N GLU A 310 -11.09 -10.75 1.31
CA GLU A 310 -11.93 -10.16 0.26
C GLU A 310 -11.13 -9.76 -1.01
N PRO A 311 -11.56 -10.15 -2.22
CA PRO A 311 -10.83 -9.81 -3.44
C PRO A 311 -11.05 -8.35 -3.86
N ILE A 312 -12.26 -7.82 -3.68
CA ILE A 312 -12.63 -6.44 -4.00
C ILE A 312 -13.47 -5.87 -2.86
N CYS A 313 -13.04 -4.72 -2.34
CA CYS A 313 -13.72 -3.98 -1.26
C CYS A 313 -13.93 -2.52 -1.67
N ILE A 314 -15.16 -2.02 -1.65
CA ILE A 314 -15.47 -0.61 -1.93
C ILE A 314 -16.35 -0.07 -0.80
N PHE A 315 -15.78 0.72 0.09
CA PHE A 315 -16.42 1.14 1.34
C PHE A 315 -16.45 2.67 1.49
N ALA A 316 -17.64 3.24 1.66
CA ALA A 316 -17.79 4.63 2.11
C ALA A 316 -18.59 4.68 3.41
N LEU A 317 -17.88 4.56 4.53
CA LEU A 317 -18.46 4.38 5.87
C LEU A 317 -17.89 5.40 6.85
N TYR A 318 -18.55 5.61 7.99
CA TYR A 318 -17.94 6.42 9.05
C TYR A 318 -16.67 5.75 9.56
N HIS A 319 -15.58 6.51 9.64
CA HIS A 319 -14.30 6.07 10.20
C HIS A 319 -14.05 6.77 11.54
N ASN A 320 -13.52 6.03 12.50
CA ASN A 320 -13.11 6.60 13.79
C ASN A 320 -11.88 7.52 13.60
N ASN A 321 -11.94 8.74 14.14
CA ASN A 321 -10.91 9.78 13.97
C ASN A 321 -9.99 9.94 15.20
N ASP A 322 -10.19 9.18 16.28
CA ASP A 322 -9.56 9.41 17.59
C ASP A 322 -8.02 9.29 17.56
N SER A 323 -7.47 8.62 16.54
CA SER A 323 -6.03 8.35 16.41
C SER A 323 -5.25 9.39 15.59
N TYR A 324 -5.90 10.41 15.00
CA TYR A 324 -5.24 11.33 14.06
C TYR A 324 -5.02 12.72 14.63
N CYS A 325 -3.92 13.36 14.20
CA CYS A 325 -3.57 14.72 14.64
C CYS A 325 -4.41 15.80 13.98
N ASN A 326 -4.67 15.63 12.67
CA ASN A 326 -5.31 16.66 11.88
C ASN A 326 -6.82 16.65 12.11
N PRO A 327 -7.46 17.83 12.20
CA PRO A 327 -8.91 17.90 12.30
C PRO A 327 -9.56 17.31 11.04
N VAL A 328 -10.79 16.81 11.22
CA VAL A 328 -11.65 16.41 10.12
C VAL A 328 -11.88 17.65 9.22
N PRO A 329 -11.65 17.57 7.90
CA PRO A 329 -11.88 18.69 7.00
C PRO A 329 -13.37 19.00 6.89
N ASP A 330 -13.71 20.28 6.71
CA ASP A 330 -15.10 20.73 6.52
C ASP A 330 -15.52 20.51 5.05
N ARG A 331 -16.11 19.34 4.78
CA ARG A 331 -16.64 18.96 3.46
C ARG A 331 -17.98 18.29 3.65
N ASP A 332 -18.93 18.63 2.77
CA ASP A 332 -20.22 17.98 2.68
C ASP A 332 -20.37 17.34 1.30
N LEU A 333 -20.25 16.01 1.26
CA LEU A 333 -20.32 15.22 0.04
C LEU A 333 -21.50 14.25 0.13
N SER A 334 -22.47 14.41 -0.76
CA SER A 334 -23.62 13.49 -0.87
C SER A 334 -23.27 12.15 -1.50
N VAL A 335 -22.13 12.07 -2.20
CA VAL A 335 -21.58 10.85 -2.81
C VAL A 335 -20.07 10.86 -2.64
N ASN A 336 -19.54 9.85 -1.94
CA ASN A 336 -18.12 9.73 -1.61
C ASN A 336 -17.37 8.83 -2.59
N ILE A 337 -18.02 7.83 -3.18
CA ILE A 337 -17.41 6.96 -4.18
C ILE A 337 -18.29 6.92 -5.42
N ARG A 338 -17.73 7.27 -6.60
CA ARG A 338 -18.46 7.34 -7.87
C ARG A 338 -17.60 7.14 -9.10
N ASP A 339 -18.21 6.77 -10.22
CA ASP A 339 -17.53 6.51 -11.50
C ASP A 339 -16.35 5.54 -11.34
N ILE A 340 -16.69 4.32 -10.92
CA ILE A 340 -15.75 3.21 -10.76
C ILE A 340 -16.05 2.15 -11.80
N GLN A 341 -15.05 1.79 -12.59
CA GLN A 341 -15.16 0.82 -13.68
C GLN A 341 -14.18 -0.31 -13.44
N LEU A 342 -14.70 -1.53 -13.24
CA LEU A 342 -13.92 -2.75 -13.10
C LEU A 342 -14.16 -3.63 -14.33
N LYS A 343 -13.10 -4.02 -15.06
CA LYS A 343 -13.21 -4.78 -16.31
C LYS A 343 -12.31 -6.01 -16.32
N ASN A 344 -12.84 -7.15 -16.77
CA ASN A 344 -12.06 -8.39 -16.92
C ASN A 344 -11.28 -8.80 -15.66
N ILE A 345 -11.99 -9.00 -14.56
CA ILE A 345 -11.39 -9.33 -13.26
C ILE A 345 -11.58 -10.82 -12.96
N SER A 346 -10.51 -11.51 -12.57
CA SER A 346 -10.54 -12.90 -12.14
C SER A 346 -10.22 -13.02 -10.65
N CYS A 347 -11.18 -13.45 -9.85
CA CYS A 347 -11.06 -13.62 -8.41
C CYS A 347 -10.99 -15.11 -8.02
N LEU A 348 -9.96 -15.46 -7.27
CA LEU A 348 -9.83 -16.71 -6.53
C LEU A 348 -9.75 -16.35 -5.04
N ALA A 349 -10.85 -16.43 -4.31
CA ALA A 349 -10.98 -15.74 -3.03
C ALA A 349 -11.63 -16.59 -1.95
N GLU A 350 -11.23 -16.38 -0.70
CA GLU A 350 -11.86 -17.02 0.46
C GLU A 350 -13.12 -16.27 0.92
N ASN A 351 -13.25 -14.98 0.62
CA ASN A 351 -14.41 -14.16 0.98
C ASN A 351 -14.99 -13.38 -0.22
N ALA A 352 -16.18 -12.81 -0.03
CA ALA A 352 -16.98 -12.16 -1.08
C ALA A 352 -16.39 -10.82 -1.54
N VAL A 353 -16.77 -10.41 -2.75
CA VAL A 353 -16.71 -9.01 -3.18
C VAL A 353 -17.71 -8.20 -2.36
N ALA A 354 -17.31 -7.04 -1.85
CA ALA A 354 -18.16 -6.21 -1.03
C ALA A 354 -18.14 -4.74 -1.47
N ILE A 355 -19.33 -4.19 -1.74
CA ILE A 355 -19.58 -2.77 -2.01
C ILE A 355 -20.58 -2.28 -0.99
N VAL A 356 -20.12 -1.41 -0.08
CA VAL A 356 -20.88 -1.00 1.11
C VAL A 356 -20.80 0.51 1.27
N GLY A 357 -21.95 1.16 1.29
CA GLY A 357 -22.10 2.59 1.58
C GLY A 357 -22.93 2.86 2.83
N GLU A 358 -23.29 4.13 2.98
CA GLU A 358 -24.24 4.68 3.93
C GLU A 358 -25.14 5.67 3.17
N ALA A 359 -26.46 5.51 3.27
CA ALA A 359 -27.43 6.42 2.65
C ALA A 359 -27.24 6.63 1.13
N GLY A 360 -26.70 5.62 0.41
CA GLY A 360 -26.48 5.69 -1.02
C GLY A 360 -25.24 6.50 -1.44
N ASN A 361 -24.29 6.77 -0.54
CA ASN A 361 -23.10 7.55 -0.85
C ASN A 361 -22.05 6.85 -1.75
N VAL A 362 -22.31 5.59 -2.12
CA VAL A 362 -21.55 4.83 -3.13
C VAL A 362 -22.42 4.65 -4.36
N LYS A 363 -22.01 5.24 -5.49
CA LYS A 363 -22.81 5.25 -6.72
C LYS A 363 -22.01 4.94 -7.98
N ASP A 364 -22.71 4.65 -9.07
CA ASP A 364 -22.15 4.62 -10.44
C ASP A 364 -20.93 3.68 -10.55
N ILE A 365 -21.13 2.43 -10.15
CA ILE A 365 -20.11 1.39 -10.24
C ILE A 365 -20.51 0.38 -11.31
N SER A 366 -19.59 0.11 -12.24
CA SER A 366 -19.75 -0.93 -13.25
C SER A 366 -18.70 -2.02 -13.08
N ILE A 367 -19.14 -3.27 -13.13
CA ILE A 367 -18.28 -4.45 -13.20
C ILE A 367 -18.63 -5.19 -14.48
N ASP A 368 -17.72 -5.23 -15.44
CA ASP A 368 -17.93 -5.87 -16.74
C ASP A 368 -16.90 -6.97 -16.99
N GLY A 369 -17.35 -8.23 -16.92
CA GLY A 369 -16.48 -9.39 -17.07
C GLY A 369 -15.81 -9.75 -15.74
N ILE A 370 -16.49 -10.57 -14.95
CA ILE A 370 -15.95 -11.09 -13.69
C ILE A 370 -15.99 -12.61 -13.65
N TYR A 371 -14.83 -13.23 -13.40
CA TYR A 371 -14.72 -14.63 -12.99
C TYR A 371 -14.54 -14.69 -11.48
N TYR A 372 -15.32 -15.52 -10.79
CA TYR A 372 -15.17 -15.72 -9.35
C TYR A 372 -15.18 -17.20 -8.99
N GLU A 373 -14.18 -17.60 -8.21
CA GLU A 373 -14.04 -18.92 -7.64
C GLU A 373 -13.79 -18.81 -6.13
N LYS A 374 -14.73 -19.34 -5.34
CA LYS A 374 -14.61 -19.35 -3.89
C LYS A 374 -13.65 -20.45 -3.45
N ARG A 375 -12.88 -20.16 -2.40
CA ARG A 375 -12.04 -21.14 -1.69
C ARG A 375 -12.47 -21.27 -0.24
N ARG A 376 -12.27 -22.47 0.30
CA ARG A 376 -12.35 -22.69 1.73
C ARG A 376 -11.10 -22.12 2.38
N SER A 377 -11.30 -21.27 3.39
CA SER A 377 -10.19 -20.76 4.20
C SER A 377 -9.59 -21.89 5.04
N LYS A 378 -8.25 -21.92 5.08
CA LYS A 378 -7.50 -22.72 6.07
C LYS A 378 -7.39 -22.01 7.41
N ASN A 379 -7.50 -20.68 7.41
CA ASN A 379 -7.47 -19.86 8.60
C ASN A 379 -8.89 -19.65 9.14
N VAL A 380 -9.01 -19.63 10.46
CA VAL A 380 -10.24 -19.20 11.11
C VAL A 380 -10.46 -17.72 10.79
N TYR A 381 -11.66 -17.34 10.33
CA TYR A 381 -12.00 -15.94 10.02
C TYR A 381 -11.96 -15.09 11.28
N LEU A 382 -10.82 -14.45 11.52
CA LEU A 382 -10.46 -13.86 12.80
C LEU A 382 -11.38 -12.72 13.24
N LYS A 383 -11.98 -11.99 12.30
CA LYS A 383 -12.97 -10.95 12.63
C LYS A 383 -14.39 -11.48 12.76
N GLY A 384 -14.61 -12.73 12.36
CA GLY A 384 -15.85 -13.51 12.39
C GLY A 384 -16.13 -14.12 11.01
N GLU A 385 -16.68 -15.34 10.97
CA GLU A 385 -16.88 -16.11 9.73
C GLU A 385 -17.72 -15.35 8.70
N LYS A 386 -18.81 -14.75 9.18
CA LYS A 386 -19.81 -14.05 8.36
C LYS A 386 -19.50 -12.60 8.07
N LYS A 387 -18.30 -12.12 8.36
CA LYS A 387 -18.02 -10.69 8.33
C LYS A 387 -17.21 -10.28 7.12
N ILE A 388 -17.66 -9.18 6.52
CA ILE A 388 -16.80 -8.34 5.71
C ILE A 388 -16.07 -7.44 6.70
N ASP A 389 -14.74 -7.50 6.69
CA ASP A 389 -13.99 -6.53 7.46
C ASP A 389 -14.13 -5.17 6.77
N VAL A 390 -14.62 -4.18 7.50
CA VAL A 390 -14.79 -2.80 7.03
C VAL A 390 -13.91 -1.81 7.79
N SER A 391 -12.88 -2.31 8.47
CA SER A 391 -11.86 -1.49 9.13
C SER A 391 -11.37 -0.37 8.17
N PRO A 392 -11.25 0.88 8.66
CA PRO A 392 -11.31 1.30 10.07
C PRO A 392 -12.72 1.69 10.59
N SER A 393 -13.80 1.38 9.87
CA SER A 393 -15.15 1.57 10.39
C SER A 393 -15.47 0.57 11.51
N GLU A 394 -16.25 1.01 12.51
CA GLU A 394 -16.78 0.15 13.58
C GLU A 394 -18.06 -0.59 13.15
N ALA A 395 -18.60 -0.27 11.97
CA ALA A 395 -19.80 -0.89 11.44
C ALA A 395 -19.66 -2.42 11.37
N GLN A 396 -20.72 -3.13 11.74
CA GLN A 396 -20.75 -4.59 11.68
C GLN A 396 -21.48 -5.03 10.41
N ILE A 397 -20.72 -5.44 9.40
CA ILE A 397 -21.25 -5.88 8.11
C ILE A 397 -21.17 -7.41 8.03
N CYS A 398 -22.35 -8.03 8.03
CA CYS A 398 -22.46 -9.49 8.01
C CYS A 398 -23.20 -10.01 6.77
N LEU A 399 -22.68 -11.11 6.22
CA LEU A 399 -23.37 -11.96 5.27
C LEU A 399 -24.46 -12.79 5.98
N PRO A 400 -25.58 -13.13 5.30
CA PRO A 400 -26.62 -13.99 5.84
C PRO A 400 -26.12 -15.43 6.14
N GLU A 401 -26.93 -16.20 6.86
CA GLU A 401 -26.67 -17.64 7.03
C GLU A 401 -26.58 -18.39 5.68
N GLY A 402 -25.71 -19.41 5.64
CA GLY A 402 -25.32 -20.07 4.40
C GLY A 402 -24.31 -19.27 3.58
N GLU A 403 -23.50 -18.44 4.26
CA GLU A 403 -22.47 -17.54 3.73
C GLU A 403 -21.53 -18.16 2.68
N GLU A 404 -21.26 -19.47 2.79
CA GLU A 404 -20.44 -20.20 1.84
C GLU A 404 -21.00 -20.13 0.42
N GLN A 405 -22.24 -19.67 0.27
CA GLN A 405 -22.97 -19.56 -0.97
C GLN A 405 -22.90 -18.18 -1.63
N TYR A 406 -22.40 -17.10 -1.00
CA TYR A 406 -22.41 -15.76 -1.64
C TYR A 406 -21.04 -15.33 -2.15
N TRP A 407 -21.01 -14.70 -3.32
CA TRP A 407 -19.80 -14.10 -3.90
C TRP A 407 -19.82 -12.57 -3.93
N LEU A 408 -21.00 -11.94 -3.79
CA LEU A 408 -21.19 -10.49 -3.86
C LEU A 408 -22.11 -9.99 -2.75
N LEU A 409 -21.68 -8.92 -2.07
CA LEU A 409 -22.47 -8.10 -1.18
C LEU A 409 -22.56 -6.67 -1.72
N LEU A 410 -23.80 -6.20 -1.90
CA LEU A 410 -24.14 -4.81 -2.19
C LEU A 410 -25.02 -4.27 -1.07
N GLN A 411 -24.60 -3.21 -0.39
CA GLN A 411 -25.36 -2.60 0.71
C GLN A 411 -25.31 -1.08 0.68
N GLU A 412 -26.47 -0.43 0.81
CA GLU A 412 -26.62 1.04 0.92
C GLU A 412 -25.92 1.82 -0.21
N CYS A 413 -26.03 1.28 -1.42
CA CYS A 413 -25.41 1.74 -2.66
C CYS A 413 -26.45 2.06 -3.74
N GLU A 414 -26.06 2.73 -4.82
CA GLU A 414 -26.96 3.09 -5.92
C GLU A 414 -26.30 2.94 -7.30
N ASN A 415 -27.09 2.61 -8.32
CA ASN A 415 -26.64 2.47 -9.70
C ASN A 415 -25.41 1.55 -9.86
N ILE A 416 -25.53 0.33 -9.33
CA ILE A 416 -24.51 -0.71 -9.48
C ILE A 416 -24.90 -1.62 -10.63
N LYS A 417 -24.02 -1.75 -11.62
CA LYS A 417 -24.20 -2.63 -12.78
C LYS A 417 -23.13 -3.70 -12.81
N VAL A 418 -23.54 -4.96 -12.86
CA VAL A 418 -22.62 -6.09 -13.04
C VAL A 418 -23.04 -6.89 -14.26
N SER A 419 -22.17 -7.03 -15.24
CA SER A 419 -22.39 -7.77 -16.49
C SER A 419 -21.29 -8.79 -16.75
N ASN A 420 -21.59 -9.75 -17.63
CA ASN A 420 -20.64 -10.78 -18.06
C ASN A 420 -20.06 -11.60 -16.90
N ILE A 421 -20.96 -12.08 -16.03
CA ILE A 421 -20.65 -12.77 -14.78
C ILE A 421 -20.37 -14.27 -15.05
N ARG A 422 -19.28 -14.80 -14.49
CA ARG A 422 -18.98 -16.25 -14.46
C ARG A 422 -18.57 -16.70 -13.06
N ILE A 423 -19.45 -17.43 -12.39
CA ILE A 423 -19.21 -17.93 -11.03
C ILE A 423 -19.00 -19.44 -11.06
N LYS A 424 -17.97 -19.95 -10.36
CA LYS A 424 -17.77 -21.39 -10.17
C LYS A 424 -18.61 -21.92 -9.02
N SER A 425 -19.06 -23.17 -9.16
CA SER A 425 -19.64 -23.94 -8.05
C SER A 425 -18.62 -24.11 -6.92
N PHE A 426 -19.08 -24.02 -5.68
CA PHE A 426 -18.28 -24.26 -4.49
C PHE A 426 -18.79 -25.54 -3.81
N GLU A 427 -17.89 -26.51 -3.61
CA GLU A 427 -18.20 -27.80 -2.96
C GLU A 427 -19.41 -28.54 -3.54
N GLY A 428 -19.49 -28.56 -4.87
CA GLY A 428 -20.57 -29.23 -5.60
C GLY A 428 -21.91 -28.49 -5.55
N LYS A 429 -21.96 -27.28 -4.97
CA LYS A 429 -23.15 -26.43 -4.93
C LYS A 429 -22.93 -25.18 -5.77
N GLU A 430 -23.97 -24.78 -6.47
CA GLU A 430 -24.00 -23.46 -7.11
C GLU A 430 -24.00 -22.38 -6.03
N LEU A 431 -23.17 -21.35 -6.18
CA LEU A 431 -23.17 -20.19 -5.29
C LEU A 431 -24.47 -19.40 -5.53
N LYS A 432 -25.16 -19.02 -4.45
CA LYS A 432 -26.24 -18.03 -4.49
C LYS A 432 -25.71 -16.71 -5.07
N SER A 433 -26.56 -16.07 -5.87
CA SER A 433 -26.18 -14.99 -6.78
C SER A 433 -25.61 -13.75 -6.10
N ALA A 434 -26.27 -13.15 -5.11
CA ALA A 434 -25.76 -11.95 -4.41
C ALA A 434 -26.62 -11.62 -3.19
N VAL A 435 -26.05 -10.87 -2.24
CA VAL A 435 -26.82 -10.16 -1.20
C VAL A 435 -26.99 -8.71 -1.66
N ILE A 436 -28.21 -8.32 -2.01
CA ILE A 436 -28.51 -6.97 -2.52
C ILE A 436 -29.42 -6.25 -1.52
N ARG A 437 -28.89 -5.17 -0.93
CA ARG A 437 -29.58 -4.26 0.00
C ARG A 437 -29.39 -2.82 -0.48
N CYS A 438 -29.68 -2.57 -1.75
CA CYS A 438 -29.46 -1.29 -2.44
C CYS A 438 -30.72 -0.86 -3.19
N LYS A 439 -30.88 0.46 -3.43
CA LYS A 439 -32.07 1.01 -4.11
C LYS A 439 -32.14 0.64 -5.59
N HIS A 440 -30.99 0.55 -6.26
CA HIS A 440 -30.88 0.19 -7.68
C HIS A 440 -29.59 -0.61 -7.94
N ALA A 441 -29.74 -1.89 -8.27
CA ALA A 441 -28.65 -2.77 -8.67
C ALA A 441 -29.13 -3.74 -9.77
N GLU A 442 -28.36 -3.87 -10.84
CA GLU A 442 -28.67 -4.73 -11.98
C GLU A 442 -27.55 -5.76 -12.18
N LEU A 443 -27.92 -7.05 -12.15
CA LEU A 443 -27.02 -8.17 -12.39
C LEU A 443 -27.43 -8.89 -13.68
N PHE A 444 -26.54 -8.90 -14.67
CA PHE A 444 -26.73 -9.55 -15.96
C PHE A 444 -25.81 -10.78 -16.04
N PRO A 445 -26.27 -11.98 -15.65
CA PRO A 445 -25.53 -13.21 -15.88
C PRO A 445 -25.38 -13.47 -17.39
N ASN A 446 -24.30 -14.17 -17.76
CA ASN A 446 -24.06 -14.61 -19.14
C ASN A 446 -25.08 -15.64 -19.62
#